data_AF-A0A843ITH5-F1
#
_entry.id   AF-A0A843ITH5-F1
#
_cell.length_a   1.000
_cell.length_b   1.000
_cell.length_c   1.000
_cell.angle_alpha   90.00
_cell.angle_beta   90.00
_cell.angle_gamma   90.00
#
_symmetry.space_group_name_H-M   'P 1'
#
loop_
_entity.id
_entity.type
_entity.pdbx_description
1 polymer ?
#
loop_
_entity_poly.entity_id
_entity_poly.type
_entity_poly.pdbx_seq_one_letter_code
_entity_poly.pdbx_strand_id
1 'polypeptide(L)' 'MGSEFLTAREVAEIFFKGGCSYHKVLRLTRQGVIPGMKLGKSYMYRREELEKWAELNFSRPAYAKTKLNK' A
#
# COMPACT_ATOMS: atom_id res chain seq x y z
N MET A 1 -9.06 -0.91 -18.20
CA MET A 1 -9.54 0.05 -17.18
C MET A 1 -9.43 -0.62 -15.82
N GLY A 2 -8.65 -0.05 -14.90
CA GLY A 2 -8.54 -0.59 -13.54
C GLY A 2 -9.54 0.10 -12.62
N SER A 3 -10.17 -0.66 -11.71
CA SER A 3 -11.03 -0.11 -10.68
C SER A 3 -10.30 0.96 -9.86
N GLU A 4 -10.96 2.10 -9.63
CA GLU A 4 -10.47 3.21 -8.79
C GLU A 4 -10.24 2.74 -7.34
N PHE A 5 -11.08 1.82 -6.89
CA PHE A 5 -11.01 1.19 -5.58
C PHE A 5 -10.62 -0.28 -5.71
N LEU A 6 -9.79 -0.73 -4.78
CA LEU A 6 -9.31 -2.10 -4.67
C LEU A 6 -9.70 -2.65 -3.30
N THR A 7 -9.98 -3.94 -3.24
CA THR A 7 -10.05 -4.73 -2.01
C THR A 7 -8.65 -5.14 -1.57
N ALA A 8 -8.50 -5.58 -0.31
CA ALA A 8 -7.21 -6.09 0.17
C ALA A 8 -6.67 -7.26 -0.67
N ARG A 9 -7.55 -8.05 -1.31
CA ARG A 9 -7.16 -9.15 -2.19
C ARG A 9 -6.63 -8.63 -3.53
N GLU A 10 -7.34 -7.68 -4.15
CA GLU A 10 -6.86 -7.03 -5.37
C GLU A 10 -5.57 -6.24 -5.15
N VAL A 11 -5.38 -5.66 -3.96
CA VAL A 11 -4.09 -5.04 -3.61
C VAL A 11 -2.98 -6.08 -3.60
N ALA A 12 -3.20 -7.28 -3.04
CA ALA A 12 -2.20 -8.34 -3.05
C ALA A 12 -1.92 -8.86 -4.48
N GLU A 13 -2.96 -9.16 -5.24
CA GLU A 13 -2.86 -9.83 -6.54
C GLU A 13 -2.50 -8.87 -7.68
N ILE A 14 -3.09 -7.67 -7.71
CA ILE A 14 -2.98 -6.70 -8.81
C ILE A 14 -1.92 -5.66 -8.50
N PHE A 15 -2.00 -4.99 -7.35
CA PHE A 15 -1.09 -3.89 -7.01
C PHE A 15 0.32 -4.41 -6.66
N PHE A 16 0.40 -5.38 -5.76
CA PHE A 16 1.68 -6.01 -5.38
C PHE A 16 2.08 -7.17 -6.30
N LYS A 17 1.27 -7.52 -7.31
CA LYS A 17 1.55 -8.60 -8.28
C LYS A 17 1.93 -9.93 -7.60
N GLY A 18 1.29 -10.26 -6.48
CA GLY A 18 1.58 -11.46 -5.67
C GLY A 18 2.81 -11.35 -4.76
N GLY A 19 3.58 -10.26 -4.83
CA GLY A 19 4.76 -10.02 -3.96
C GLY A 19 4.43 -9.71 -2.50
N CYS A 20 3.14 -9.45 -2.19
CA CYS A 20 2.64 -9.24 -0.84
C CYS A 20 1.37 -10.06 -0.64
N SER A 21 1.36 -10.98 0.34
CA SER A 21 0.20 -11.81 0.61
C SER A 21 -0.96 -10.99 1.18
N TYR A 22 -2.20 -11.44 0.95
CA TYR A 22 -3.41 -10.83 1.51
C TYR A 22 -3.33 -10.55 3.02
N HIS A 23 -2.87 -11.54 3.81
CA HIS A 23 -2.71 -11.39 5.26
C HIS A 23 -1.69 -10.30 5.61
N LYS A 24 -0.60 -10.21 4.84
CA LYS A 24 0.43 -9.18 5.02
C LYS A 24 -0.13 -7.80 4.68
N VAL A 25 -0.90 -7.66 3.60
CA VAL A 25 -1.61 -6.41 3.25
C VAL A 25 -2.50 -5.97 4.42
N LEU A 26 -3.39 -6.83 4.92
CA LEU A 26 -4.26 -6.50 6.05
C LEU A 26 -3.49 -6.07 7.30
N ARG A 27 -2.39 -6.76 7.62
CA ARG A 27 -1.54 -6.42 8.77
C ARG A 27 -0.92 -5.04 8.60
N LEU A 28 -0.37 -4.75 7.42
CA LEU A 28 0.26 -3.46 7.12
C LEU A 28 -0.74 -2.31 7.15
N THR A 29 -1.96 -2.52 6.65
CA THR A 29 -3.05 -1.53 6.73
C THR A 29 -3.44 -1.25 8.18
N ARG A 30 -3.57 -2.29 9.01
CA ARG A 30 -3.84 -2.13 10.45
C ARG A 30 -2.74 -1.37 11.19
N GLN A 31 -1.50 -1.49 10.74
CA GLN A 31 -0.35 -0.79 11.28
C GLN A 31 -0.22 0.66 10.73
N GLY A 32 -1.11 1.08 9.83
CA GLY A 32 -1.04 2.39 9.18
C GLY A 32 0.10 2.51 8.16
N VAL A 33 0.72 1.40 7.77
CA VAL A 33 1.83 1.40 6.81
C VAL A 33 1.33 1.62 5.39
N ILE A 34 0.25 0.93 5.00
CA ILE A 34 -0.37 1.05 3.68
C ILE A 34 -1.65 1.90 3.84
N PRO A 35 -1.88 2.91 2.98
CA PRO A 35 -3.09 3.70 3.05
C PRO A 35 -4.30 2.85 2.66
N GLY A 36 -5.25 2.71 3.58
CA GLY A 36 -6.49 1.97 3.35
C GLY A 36 -7.58 2.44 4.29
N MET A 37 -8.82 2.46 3.79
CA MET A 37 -9.99 2.85 4.54
C MET A 37 -10.76 1.63 5.02
N LYS A 38 -11.13 1.62 6.31
CA LYS A 38 -11.99 0.56 6.85
C LYS A 38 -13.44 0.82 6.43
N LEU A 39 -14.04 -0.12 5.71
CA LEU A 39 -15.44 -0.10 5.29
C LEU A 39 -16.17 -1.30 5.89
N GLY A 40 -16.87 -1.07 7.00
CA GLY A 40 -17.51 -2.12 7.78
C GLY A 40 -16.50 -3.15 8.32
N LYS A 41 -16.61 -4.40 7.86
CA LYS A 41 -15.74 -5.52 8.24
C LYS A 41 -14.51 -5.68 7.34
N SER A 42 -14.41 -4.88 6.28
CA SER A 42 -13.38 -4.99 5.24
C SER A 42 -12.56 -3.71 5.12
N TYR A 43 -11.50 -3.77 4.31
CA TYR A 43 -10.72 -2.60 3.92
C TYR A 43 -10.86 -2.36 2.42
N MET A 44 -10.92 -1.09 2.06
CA MET A 44 -10.94 -0.60 0.69
C MET A 44 -9.80 0.37 0.49
N TYR A 45 -9.23 0.36 -0.71
CA TYR A 45 -7.99 1.07 -1.02
C TYR A 45 -8.21 1.88 -2.28
N ARG A 46 -7.95 3.18 -2.24
CA ARG A 46 -7.94 3.99 -3.44
C ARG A 46 -6.63 3.76 -4.17
N ARG A 47 -6.69 3.44 -5.46
CA ARG A 47 -5.51 3.13 -6.27
C ARG A 47 -4.50 4.29 -6.25
N GLU A 48 -4.98 5.51 -6.44
CA GLU A 48 -4.14 6.72 -6.45
C GLU A 48 -3.35 6.89 -5.13
N GLU A 49 -3.97 6.60 -3.99
CA GLU A 49 -3.28 6.70 -2.69
C GLU A 49 -2.21 5.63 -2.53
N LEU A 50 -2.47 4.41 -3.01
CA LEU A 50 -1.49 3.33 -3.04
C LEU A 50 -0.31 3.66 -3.96
N GLU A 51 -0.57 4.23 -5.14
CA GLU A 51 0.47 4.66 -6.08
C GLU A 51 1.33 5.78 -5.48
N LYS A 52 0.71 6.84 -4.93
CA LYS A 52 1.43 7.91 -4.22
C LYS A 52 2.27 7.36 -3.06
N TRP A 53 1.69 6.46 -2.27
CA TRP A 53 2.42 5.80 -1.19
C TRP A 53 3.61 4.99 -1.72
N ALA A 54 3.42 4.23 -2.80
CA ALA A 54 4.48 3.41 -3.38
C ALA A 54 5.59 4.28 -3.97
N GLU A 55 5.25 5.38 -4.65
CA GLU A 55 6.23 6.37 -5.09
C GLU A 55 7.04 6.88 -3.90
N LEU A 56 6.41 7.32 -2.81
CA LEU A 56 7.11 7.84 -1.64
C LEU A 56 8.02 6.80 -0.95
N ASN A 57 7.62 5.53 -0.93
CA ASN A 57 8.32 4.47 -0.19
C ASN A 57 9.34 3.69 -1.04
N PHE A 58 9.14 3.59 -2.36
CA PHE A 58 9.99 2.81 -3.27
C PHE A 58 10.79 3.67 -4.25
N SER A 59 10.43 4.94 -4.50
CA SER A 59 11.29 5.84 -5.32
C SER A 59 12.58 6.24 -4.60
N ARG A 60 12.59 6.16 -3.27
CA ARG A 60 13.77 6.48 -2.47
C ARG A 60 14.56 5.19 -2.23
N PRO A 61 15.74 5.02 -2.84
CA PRO A 61 16.55 3.85 -2.56
C PRO A 61 16.92 3.82 -1.08
N ALA A 62 17.04 2.63 -0.49
CA ALA A 62 17.17 2.44 0.96
C ALA A 62 18.29 3.28 1.61
N TYR A 63 19.36 3.59 0.87
CA TYR A 63 20.49 4.43 1.33
C TYR A 63 20.18 5.93 1.40
N ALA A 64 19.14 6.42 0.71
CA ALA A 64 18.75 7.83 0.68
C ALA A 64 18.06 8.31 1.97
N LYS A 65 17.72 7.40 2.90
CA LYS A 65 17.18 7.74 4.22
C LYS A 65 18.24 8.27 5.21
N THR A 66 19.51 8.35 4.81
CA THR A 66 20.65 8.63 5.71
C THR A 66 20.97 10.12 5.90
N LYS A 67 20.33 11.08 5.22
CA LYS A 67 20.67 12.51 5.36
C LYS A 67 19.47 13.40 5.60
N LEU A 68 19.00 13.48 6.84
CA LEU A 68 18.41 14.72 7.37
C LEU A 68 18.55 14.80 8.90
N ASN A 69 19.79 14.77 9.39
CA ASN A 69 20.13 15.41 10.65
C ASN A 69 21.22 16.44 10.33
N LYS A 70 20.84 17.71 10.24
CA LYS A 70 21.77 18.83 10.37
C LYS A 70 21.06 19.99 11.03
#